data_AF-A0A482VV00-F1
#
_entry.id   AF-A0A482VV00-F1
#
_cell.length_a   1.000
_cell.length_b   1.000
_cell.length_c   1.000
_cell.angle_alpha   90.00
_cell.angle_beta   90.00
_cell.angle_gamma   90.00
#
_symmetry.space_group_name_H-M   'P 1'
#
loop_
_entity.id
_entity.type
_entity.pdbx_description
1 polymer ?
#
loop_
_entity_poly.entity_id
_entity_poly.type
_entity_poly.pdbx_seq_one_letter_code
_entity_poly.pdbx_strand_id
1 'polypeptide(L)' 'LCDELKSKVKPFLHRVQFESVDISQKVNVRWLRLYRYEIPVVFLNGEYLCKHALDELLLEQRLKAIENR' A
#
# COMPACT_ATOMS: atom_id res chain seq x y z
N LEU A 1 -0.37 -0.26 -14.69
CA LEU A 1 0.13 0.20 -13.36
C LEU A 1 -0.46 -0.61 -12.20
N CYS A 2 -1.79 -0.76 -12.08
CA CYS A 2 -2.39 -1.48 -10.94
C CYS A 2 -2.09 -3.00 -10.94
N ASP A 3 -1.97 -3.62 -12.12
CA ASP A 3 -1.66 -5.06 -12.25
C ASP A 3 -0.29 -5.46 -11.71
N GLU A 4 0.74 -4.64 -11.94
CA GLU A 4 2.09 -4.93 -11.43
C GLU A 4 2.09 -4.93 -9.90
N LEU A 5 1.45 -3.93 -9.29
CA LEU A 5 1.32 -3.85 -7.83
C LEU A 5 0.57 -5.06 -7.29
N LYS A 6 -0.55 -5.45 -7.90
CA LYS A 6 -1.29 -6.65 -7.49
C LYS A 6 -0.46 -7.92 -7.61
N SER A 7 0.36 -8.04 -8.66
CA SER A 7 1.26 -9.18 -8.83
C SER A 7 2.32 -9.24 -7.74
N LYS A 8 2.86 -8.09 -7.35
CA LYS A 8 3.85 -7.96 -6.27
C LYS A 8 3.24 -8.14 -4.88
N VAL A 9 1.98 -7.73 -4.67
CA VAL A 9 1.26 -7.91 -3.40
C VAL A 9 0.78 -9.36 -3.23
N LYS A 10 0.43 -10.07 -4.31
CA LYS A 10 -0.03 -11.48 -4.28
C LYS A 10 0.73 -12.39 -3.32
N PRO A 11 2.08 -12.46 -3.36
CA PRO A 11 2.84 -13.28 -2.43
C PRO A 11 2.73 -12.82 -0.98
N PHE A 12 2.36 -11.58 -0.68
CA PHE A 12 2.20 -11.08 0.69
C PHE A 12 0.76 -11.15 1.21
N LEU A 13 -0.25 -11.36 0.35
CA LEU A 13 -1.67 -11.42 0.74
C LEU A 13 -2.00 -12.46 1.82
N HIS A 14 -1.15 -13.48 1.99
CA HIS A 14 -1.32 -14.48 3.06
C HIS A 14 -0.79 -14.01 4.43
N ARG A 15 0.06 -12.98 4.46
CA ARG A 15 0.67 -12.39 5.66
C ARG A 15 0.07 -11.04 6.04
N VAL A 16 -0.55 -10.36 5.06
CA VAL A 16 -1.12 -9.03 5.26
C VAL A 16 -2.58 -8.99 4.84
N GLN A 17 -3.36 -8.18 5.55
CA GLN A 17 -4.70 -7.83 5.12
C GLN A 17 -4.63 -6.65 4.16
N PHE A 18 -4.87 -6.90 2.88
CA PHE A 18 -4.89 -5.86 1.86
C PHE A 18 -6.26 -5.17 1.85
N GLU A 19 -6.28 -3.86 2.10
CA GLU A 19 -7.48 -3.03 2.01
C GLU A 19 -7.33 -2.03 0.85
N SER A 20 -8.35 -1.97 0.00
CA SER A 20 -8.40 -1.01 -1.11
C SER A 20 -9.27 0.18 -0.72
N VAL A 21 -8.63 1.32 -0.46
CA VAL A 21 -9.34 2.56 -0.16
C VAL A 21 -9.58 3.33 -1.45
N ASP A 22 -10.85 3.53 -1.81
CA ASP A 22 -11.21 4.38 -2.94
C ASP A 22 -11.12 5.86 -2.54
N ILE A 23 -10.13 6.55 -3.10
CA ILE A 23 -9.92 7.97 -2.85
C ILE A 23 -10.85 8.88 -3.65
N SER A 24 -11.59 8.34 -4.62
CA SER A 24 -12.57 9.12 -5.41
C SER A 24 -13.85 9.39 -4.62
N GLN A 25 -14.09 8.65 -3.53
CA GLN A 25 -15.22 8.91 -2.64
C GLN A 25 -15.09 10.28 -1.95
N LYS A 26 -16.23 10.98 -1.81
CA LYS A 26 -16.31 12.31 -1.18
C LYS A 26 -15.79 12.33 0.27
N VAL A 27 -15.87 11.21 0.98
CA VAL A 27 -15.31 11.06 2.35
C VAL A 27 -13.78 11.14 2.35
N ASN A 28 -13.14 10.76 1.26
CA ASN A 28 -11.69 10.67 1.12
C ASN A 28 -11.09 11.83 0.30
N VAL A 29 -11.81 12.95 0.12
CA VAL A 29 -11.33 14.11 -0.66
C VAL A 29 -9.99 14.66 -0.14
N ARG A 30 -9.70 14.50 1.16
CA ARG A 30 -8.40 14.83 1.74
C ARG A 30 -7.28 14.00 1.11
N TRP A 31 -7.47 12.69 0.98
CA TRP A 31 -6.53 11.77 0.33
C TRP A 31 -6.41 12.04 -1.17
N LEU A 32 -7.53 12.33 -1.84
CA LEU A 32 -7.52 12.71 -3.25
C LEU A 32 -6.64 13.95 -3.48
N ARG A 33 -6.78 15.01 -2.68
CA ARG A 33 -5.96 16.21 -2.86
C ARG A 33 -4.46 15.94 -2.62
N LEU A 34 -4.14 15.10 -1.64
CA LEU A 34 -2.75 14.80 -1.27
C LEU A 34 -2.08 13.86 -2.28
N TYR A 35 -2.79 12.81 -2.74
CA TYR A 35 -2.19 11.69 -3.45
C TYR A 35 -2.70 11.50 -4.89
N ARG A 36 -3.55 12.40 -5.44
CA ARG A 36 -4.11 12.28 -6.80
C ARG A 36 -3.10 11.98 -7.92
N TYR A 37 -1.85 12.45 -7.77
CA TYR A 37 -0.79 12.23 -8.76
C TYR A 37 0.19 11.12 -8.37
N GLU A 38 0.09 10.63 -7.14
CA GLU A 38 1.06 9.70 -6.55
C GLU A 38 0.51 8.28 -6.37
N ILE A 39 -0.74 8.06 -6.81
CA ILE A 39 -1.37 6.74 -6.78
C ILE A 39 -0.67 5.74 -7.71
N PRO A 40 -0.53 4.47 -7.29
CA PRO A 40 -1.00 3.90 -6.02
C PRO A 40 -0.07 4.24 -4.84
N VAL A 41 -0.66 4.55 -3.68
CA VAL A 41 0.06 4.76 -2.41
C VAL A 41 -0.27 3.62 -1.46
N VAL A 42 0.77 3.05 -0.86
CA VAL A 42 0.66 1.90 0.04
C VAL A 42 0.99 2.34 1.46
N PHE A 43 0.13 1.93 2.38
CA PHE A 43 0.33 2.11 3.82
C PHE A 43 0.39 0.73 4.47
N LEU A 44 1.28 0.56 5.45
CA LEU A 44 1.41 -0.65 6.24
C LEU A 44 1.21 -0.28 7.71
N ASN A 45 0.20 -0.85 8.37
CA ASN A 45 -0.16 -0.52 9.76
C ASN A 45 -0.34 0.99 10.03
N GLY A 46 -0.83 1.75 9.03
CA GLY A 46 -1.00 3.20 9.13
C GLY A 46 0.28 4.02 8.91
N GLU A 47 1.44 3.38 8.71
CA GLU A 47 2.65 4.05 8.26
C GLU A 47 2.73 4.08 6.73
N TYR A 48 3.21 5.18 6.17
CA TYR A 48 3.50 5.28 4.75
C TYR A 48 4.63 4.31 4.37
N LEU A 49 4.39 3.48 3.35
CA LEU A 49 5.36 2.51 2.86
C LEU A 49 6.03 3.02 1.57
N CYS A 50 5.24 3.17 0.50
CA CYS A 50 5.73 3.56 -0.82
C CYS A 50 4.59 4.09 -1.71
N LYS A 51 4.97 4.80 -2.77
CA LYS A 51 4.07 5.39 -3.78
C LYS A 51 4.54 5.03 -5.19
N HIS A 52 3.65 5.13 -6.19
CA HIS A 52 3.85 4.75 -7.59
C HIS A 52 4.06 3.25 -7.86
N ALA A 53 4.84 2.55 -7.04
CA ALA A 53 5.11 1.12 -7.15
C ALA A 53 5.26 0.48 -5.76
N LEU A 54 4.87 -0.80 -5.66
CA LEU A 54 5.16 -1.57 -4.45
C LEU A 54 6.64 -1.95 -4.44
N ASP A 55 7.28 -1.61 -3.33
CA ASP A 55 8.62 -2.06 -3.01
C ASP A 55 8.52 -3.34 -2.16
N GLU A 56 8.69 -4.49 -2.80
CA GLU A 56 8.59 -5.81 -2.18
C GLU A 56 9.67 -6.01 -1.11
N LEU A 57 10.86 -5.46 -1.34
CA LEU A 57 11.98 -5.57 -0.41
C LEU A 57 11.69 -4.78 0.86
N LEU A 58 11.22 -3.53 0.71
CA LEU A 58 10.83 -2.69 1.85
C LEU A 58 9.64 -3.28 2.59
N LEU A 59 8.63 -3.77 1.86
CA LEU A 59 7.46 -4.44 2.44
C LEU A 59 7.91 -5.65 3.28
N GLU A 60 8.75 -6.53 2.72
CA GLU A 60 9.23 -7.71 3.43
C GLU A 60 10.04 -7.34 4.69
N GLN A 61 10.94 -6.36 4.59
CA GLN A 61 11.72 -5.90 5.74
C GLN A 61 10.82 -5.37 6.86
N ARG A 62 9.80 -4.58 6.51
CA ARG A 62 8.84 -4.05 7.48
C ARG A 62 7.98 -5.15 8.09
N LEU A 63 7.52 -6.10 7.28
CA LEU A 63 6.74 -7.25 7.77
C LEU A 63 7.56 -8.09 8.74
N LYS A 64 8.80 -8.45 8.39
CA LYS A 64 9.72 -9.15 9.29
C LYS A 64 9.95 -8.38 10.58
N ALA A 65 10.10 -7.05 10.52
CA ALA A 65 10.28 -6.22 11.70
C ALA A 65 9.04 -6.19 12.61
N ILE A 66 7.83 -6.33 12.06
CA ILE A 66 6.57 -6.39 12.81
C ILE A 66 6.33 -7.80 13.37
N GLU A 67 6.58 -8.85 12.58
CA GLU A 67 6.39 -10.25 12.99
C GLU A 67 7.41 -10.69 14.06
N ASN A 68 8.61 -10.11 14.06
CA ASN A 68 9.69 -10.46 14.97
C ASN A 68 9.69 -9.61 16.26
N ARG A 69 8.56 -8.97 16.60
CA ARG A 69 8.37 -8.10 17.76
C ARG A 69 7.30 -8.66 18.69
#